data_AF-C4ICU6-F1
#
_entry.id   AF-C4ICU6-F1
#
_cell.length_a   1.000
_cell.length_b   1.000
_cell.length_c   1.000
_cell.angle_alpha   90.00
_cell.angle_beta   90.00
_cell.angle_gamma   90.00
#
_symmetry.space_group_name_H-M   'P 1'
#
loop_
_entity.id
_entity.type
_entity.pdbx_description
1 polymer ?
#
loop_
_entity_poly.entity_id
_entity_poly.type
_entity_poly.pdbx_seq_one_letter_code
_entity_poly.pdbx_strand_id
1 'polypeptide(L)'
;MEYKFTYNSKEYTLSSKNCEGIFFENYEEIKGLSLETILEALNSNEEVSFSKEYYAGKCTCDLQEKIEKYYCYLEYHFYIYTKEQEYVINTICKEYEDTSFNKLFRAGKIDKSHIVNITVCPECGTYSIEIEDCEV
;
A
#
# COMPACT_ATOMS: atom_id res chain seq x y z
N MET A 1 -14.80 1.25 -5.15
CA MET A 1 -13.86 0.46 -5.97
C MET A 1 -13.46 -0.81 -5.23
N GLU A 2 -12.99 -1.84 -5.94
CA GLU A 2 -12.38 -3.04 -5.35
C GLU A 2 -11.14 -3.44 -6.15
N TYR A 3 -10.17 -4.07 -5.49
CA TYR A 3 -9.01 -4.70 -6.13
C TYR A 3 -9.00 -6.18 -5.80
N LYS A 4 -8.67 -7.05 -6.77
CA LYS A 4 -8.65 -8.50 -6.58
C LYS A 4 -7.29 -9.06 -6.94
N PHE A 5 -6.81 -10.00 -6.12
CA PHE A 5 -5.61 -10.76 -6.41
C PHE A 5 -5.77 -12.20 -5.93
N THR A 6 -4.97 -13.10 -6.50
CA THR A 6 -4.93 -14.50 -6.10
C THR A 6 -3.58 -14.81 -5.46
N TYR A 7 -3.60 -15.43 -4.29
CA TYR A 7 -2.41 -15.95 -3.62
C TYR A 7 -2.66 -17.38 -3.17
N ASN A 8 -1.77 -18.31 -3.52
CA ASN A 8 -1.90 -19.75 -3.23
C ASN A 8 -3.30 -20.33 -3.54
N SER A 9 -3.85 -20.01 -4.72
CA SER A 9 -5.19 -20.44 -5.18
C SER A 9 -6.38 -19.90 -4.38
N LYS A 10 -6.17 -18.95 -3.47
CA LYS A 10 -7.23 -18.21 -2.78
C LYS A 10 -7.36 -16.81 -3.39
N GLU A 11 -8.58 -16.42 -3.73
CA GLU A 11 -8.91 -15.06 -4.17
C GLU A 11 -9.10 -14.15 -2.95
N TYR A 12 -8.53 -12.95 -3.03
CA TYR A 12 -8.70 -11.88 -2.07
C TYR A 12 -9.34 -10.68 -2.76
N THR A 13 -10.22 -9.97 -2.06
CA THR A 13 -10.84 -8.73 -2.53
C THR A 13 -10.56 -7.62 -1.52
N LEU A 14 -9.84 -6.58 -1.94
CA LEU A 14 -9.61 -5.38 -1.15
C LEU A 14 -10.68 -4.34 -1.49
N SER A 15 -11.43 -3.91 -0.49
CA SER A 15 -12.50 -2.92 -0.62
C SER A 15 -12.65 -2.11 0.66
N SER A 16 -13.54 -1.12 0.67
CA SER A 16 -13.86 -0.38 1.91
C SER A 16 -14.52 -1.25 2.99
N LYS A 17 -15.05 -2.43 2.65
CA LYS A 17 -15.78 -3.31 3.60
C LYS A 17 -14.85 -4.05 4.57
N ASN A 18 -13.60 -4.26 4.18
CA ASN A 18 -12.60 -5.04 4.91
C ASN A 18 -11.29 -4.26 5.14
N CYS A 19 -11.32 -2.94 4.93
CA CYS A 19 -10.23 -2.04 5.25
C CYS A 19 -10.34 -1.57 6.70
N GLU A 20 -9.31 -1.78 7.51
CA GLU A 20 -9.24 -1.28 8.89
C GLU A 20 -8.89 0.22 8.95
N GLY A 21 -8.27 0.75 7.90
CA GLY A 21 -7.93 2.16 7.80
C GLY A 21 -6.66 2.42 6.98
N ILE A 22 -6.37 3.71 6.82
CA ILE A 22 -5.09 4.22 6.33
C ILE A 22 -4.42 4.90 7.53
N PHE A 23 -3.22 4.45 7.88
CA PHE A 23 -2.47 4.92 9.03
C PHE A 23 -1.22 5.65 8.55
N PHE A 24 -1.01 6.88 9.03
CA PHE A 24 0.16 7.71 8.70
C PHE A 24 1.13 7.68 9.87
N GLU A 25 2.40 7.33 9.63
CA GLU A 25 3.43 7.21 10.67
C GLU A 25 3.55 8.48 11.53
N ASN A 26 3.50 9.64 10.88
CA ASN A 26 3.63 10.97 11.46
C ASN A 26 2.27 11.65 11.75
N TYR A 27 1.15 10.93 11.61
CA TYR A 27 -0.22 11.44 11.73
C TYR A 27 -0.59 12.60 10.77
N GLU A 28 0.26 12.91 9.79
CA GLU A 28 0.00 13.94 8.79
C GLU A 28 -0.60 13.31 7.53
N GLU A 29 -1.91 13.54 7.32
CA GLU A 29 -2.58 13.05 6.12
C GLU A 29 -2.00 13.68 4.84
N ILE A 30 -1.96 12.90 3.76
CA ILE A 30 -1.57 13.39 2.43
C ILE A 30 -2.85 13.80 1.69
N LYS A 31 -2.96 15.07 1.33
CA LYS A 31 -4.11 15.59 0.59
C LYS A 31 -4.23 14.88 -0.76
N GLY A 32 -5.42 14.40 -1.10
CA GLY A 32 -5.69 13.70 -2.36
C GLY A 32 -5.30 12.22 -2.36
N LEU A 33 -4.67 11.72 -1.29
CA LEU A 33 -4.49 10.28 -1.10
C LEU A 33 -5.70 9.72 -0.35
N SER A 34 -6.43 8.83 -1.01
CA SER A 34 -7.60 8.16 -0.43
C SER A 34 -7.52 6.65 -0.68
N LEU A 35 -8.39 5.89 -0.01
CA LEU A 35 -8.51 4.46 -0.29
C LEU A 35 -8.86 4.22 -1.77
N GLU A 36 -9.71 5.05 -2.36
CA GLU A 36 -10.06 4.96 -3.78
C GLU A 36 -8.83 5.17 -4.66
N THR A 37 -8.03 6.21 -4.41
CA THR A 37 -6.76 6.48 -5.12
C THR A 37 -5.81 5.27 -5.08
N ILE A 38 -5.71 4.60 -3.93
CA ILE A 38 -4.83 3.44 -3.75
C ILE A 38 -5.38 2.22 -4.50
N LEU A 39 -6.68 1.94 -4.40
CA LEU A 39 -7.31 0.83 -5.13
C LEU A 39 -7.26 1.06 -6.65
N GLU A 40 -7.38 2.31 -7.12
CA GLU A 40 -7.19 2.68 -8.52
C GLU A 40 -5.77 2.36 -8.99
N ALA A 41 -4.76 2.74 -8.20
CA ALA A 41 -3.36 2.45 -8.51
C ALA A 41 -3.12 0.94 -8.66
N LEU A 42 -3.62 0.12 -7.73
CA LEU A 42 -3.51 -1.34 -7.81
C LEU A 42 -4.20 -1.92 -9.04
N ASN A 43 -5.37 -1.41 -9.43
CA ASN A 43 -6.08 -1.85 -10.63
C ASN A 43 -5.44 -1.40 -11.95
N SER A 44 -4.56 -0.38 -11.89
CA SER A 44 -3.89 0.16 -13.08
C SER A 44 -2.65 -0.64 -13.53
N ASN A 45 -2.16 -1.54 -12.67
CA ASN A 45 -0.94 -2.29 -12.86
C ASN A 45 -1.21 -3.80 -12.85
N GLU A 46 -0.70 -4.52 -13.86
CA GLU A 46 -0.88 -5.97 -13.98
C GLU A 46 0.16 -6.78 -13.16
N GLU A 47 1.21 -6.13 -12.64
CA GLU A 47 2.35 -6.72 -11.92
C GLU A 47 2.31 -6.51 -10.39
N VAL A 48 1.11 -6.37 -9.80
CA VAL A 48 0.97 -6.34 -8.35
C VAL A 48 1.05 -7.77 -7.79
N SER A 49 2.10 -8.06 -7.01
CA SER A 49 2.35 -9.39 -6.43
C SER A 49 2.57 -9.30 -4.93
N PHE A 50 1.60 -9.79 -4.16
CA PHE A 50 1.70 -9.87 -2.70
C PHE A 50 2.65 -11.01 -2.28
N SER A 51 3.52 -10.73 -1.31
CA SER A 51 4.44 -11.70 -0.70
C SER A 51 4.07 -11.97 0.76
N LYS A 52 4.55 -13.10 1.29
CA LYS A 52 4.33 -13.47 2.69
C LYS A 52 5.32 -12.73 3.58
N GLU A 53 4.83 -12.01 4.57
CA GLU A 53 5.65 -11.30 5.57
C GLU A 53 5.15 -11.57 7.00
N TYR A 54 5.99 -11.29 8.01
CA TYR A 54 5.70 -11.58 9.42
C TYR A 54 5.85 -10.34 10.29
N TYR A 55 4.74 -9.89 10.87
CA TYR A 55 4.68 -8.67 11.68
C TYR A 55 4.44 -8.95 13.15
N ALA A 56 4.87 -8.00 13.99
CA ALA A 56 4.45 -7.96 15.38
C ALA A 56 3.00 -7.46 15.43
N GLY A 57 2.16 -8.15 16.21
CA GLY A 57 0.72 -7.86 16.23
C GLY A 57 -0.07 -8.85 15.39
N LYS A 58 -1.24 -9.21 15.91
CA LYS A 58 -2.13 -10.19 15.28
C LYS A 58 -3.37 -9.49 14.73
N CYS A 59 -3.91 -10.06 13.67
CA CYS A 59 -5.23 -9.74 13.18
C CYS A 59 -6.26 -10.10 14.24
N THR A 60 -7.37 -9.36 14.25
CA THR A 60 -8.50 -9.57 15.14
C THR A 60 -9.12 -10.97 15.05
N CYS A 61 -8.96 -11.66 13.91
CA CYS A 61 -9.44 -13.04 13.76
C CYS A 61 -8.59 -14.06 14.53
N ASP A 62 -7.32 -13.76 14.83
CA ASP A 62 -6.38 -14.63 15.57
C ASP A 62 -6.20 -16.05 14.98
N LEU A 63 -6.30 -16.17 13.65
CA LEU A 63 -6.17 -17.44 12.92
C LEU A 63 -4.85 -17.57 12.15
N GLN A 64 -4.07 -16.49 12.07
CA GLN A 64 -2.87 -16.44 11.25
C GLN A 64 -1.83 -17.46 11.71
N GLU A 65 -1.08 -17.98 10.74
CA GLU A 65 0.16 -18.69 11.04
C GLU A 65 1.08 -17.81 11.89
N LYS A 66 1.62 -18.39 12.95
CA LYS A 66 2.47 -17.71 13.93
C LYS A 66 3.84 -18.36 14.01
N ILE A 67 4.88 -17.54 13.94
CA ILE A 67 6.27 -17.93 14.21
C ILE A 67 6.77 -17.08 15.38
N GLU A 68 7.10 -17.72 16.50
CA GLU A 68 7.47 -17.06 17.77
C GLU A 68 6.44 -16.01 18.23
N LYS A 69 6.74 -14.72 18.07
CA LYS A 69 5.88 -13.58 18.42
C LYS A 69 5.30 -12.85 17.21
N TYR A 70 5.55 -13.36 16.00
CA TYR A 70 5.17 -12.74 14.74
C TYR A 70 4.04 -13.51 14.05
N TYR A 71 3.20 -12.79 13.32
CA TYR A 71 2.01 -13.31 12.66
C TYR A 71 2.11 -13.07 11.15
N CYS A 72 1.69 -14.05 10.37
CA CYS A 72 1.76 -14.02 8.92
C CYS A 72 0.76 -13.03 8.31
N TYR A 73 1.23 -12.24 7.35
CA TYR A 73 0.44 -11.39 6.48
C TYR A 73 0.87 -11.55 5.02
N LEU A 74 0.02 -11.11 4.10
CA LEU A 74 0.37 -10.88 2.71
C LEU A 74 0.62 -9.39 2.54
N GLU A 75 1.82 -9.00 2.13
CA GLU A 75 2.20 -7.61 1.92
C GLU A 75 2.42 -7.31 0.43
N TYR A 76 2.03 -6.11 0.04
CA TYR A 76 2.56 -5.43 -1.13
C TYR A 76 2.86 -3.98 -0.78
N HIS A 77 3.93 -3.42 -1.32
CA HIS A 77 4.23 -2.00 -1.17
C HIS A 77 4.58 -1.33 -2.49
N PHE A 78 4.34 -0.02 -2.54
CA PHE A 78 4.76 0.84 -3.63
C PHE A 78 5.03 2.25 -3.10
N TYR A 79 5.71 3.08 -3.89
CA TYR A 79 5.98 4.46 -3.51
C TYR A 79 4.96 5.42 -4.09
N ILE A 80 4.64 6.46 -3.31
CA ILE A 80 3.96 7.67 -3.77
C ILE A 80 4.88 8.87 -3.60
N TYR A 81 4.71 9.86 -4.48
CA TYR A 81 5.42 11.12 -4.40
C TYR A 81 4.44 12.26 -4.21
N THR A 82 4.83 13.21 -3.37
CA THR A 82 4.01 14.34 -2.98
C THR A 82 4.70 15.65 -3.28
N LYS A 83 3.91 16.71 -3.35
CA LYS A 83 4.36 18.10 -3.37
C LYS A 83 3.57 18.87 -2.33
N GLU A 84 4.24 19.49 -1.37
CA GLU A 84 3.57 20.30 -0.34
C GLU A 84 2.42 19.54 0.37
N GLN A 85 2.67 18.28 0.73
CA GLN A 85 1.71 17.37 1.38
C GLN A 85 0.50 16.97 0.50
N GLU A 86 0.55 17.21 -0.82
CA GLU A 86 -0.46 16.78 -1.78
C GLU A 86 0.07 15.63 -2.65
N TYR A 87 -0.75 14.58 -2.83
CA TYR A 87 -0.45 13.45 -3.71
C TYR A 87 -0.25 13.90 -5.15
N VAL A 88 0.83 13.43 -5.79
CA VAL A 88 1.16 13.77 -7.19
C VAL A 88 1.13 12.54 -8.09
N ILE A 89 1.85 11.49 -7.72
CA ILE A 89 2.01 10.29 -8.56
C ILE A 89 2.41 9.10 -7.70
N ASN A 90 2.18 7.89 -8.20
CA ASN A 90 2.66 6.65 -7.60
C ASN A 90 3.52 5.84 -8.58
N THR A 91 4.33 4.95 -8.05
CA THR A 91 5.32 4.20 -8.84
C THR A 91 4.76 3.02 -9.63
N ILE A 92 3.48 2.69 -9.43
CA ILE A 92 2.82 1.58 -10.12
C ILE A 92 1.84 2.06 -11.20
N CYS A 93 1.65 3.37 -11.37
CA CYS A 93 0.80 3.91 -12.43
C CYS A 93 1.55 4.01 -13.75
N LYS A 94 0.81 3.96 -14.86
CA LYS A 94 1.37 4.00 -16.22
C LYS A 94 2.16 5.28 -16.49
N GLU A 95 1.70 6.42 -15.96
CA GLU A 95 2.38 7.71 -16.11
C GLU A 95 3.78 7.71 -15.48
N TYR A 96 4.06 6.79 -14.55
CA TYR A 96 5.36 6.70 -13.92
C TYR A 96 6.41 6.00 -14.79
N GLU A 97 6.01 5.12 -15.72
CA GLU A 97 6.91 4.34 -16.58
C GLU A 97 7.87 5.23 -17.40
N ASP A 98 7.42 6.42 -17.79
CA ASP A 98 8.20 7.38 -18.59
C ASP A 98 9.05 8.36 -17.75
N THR A 99 8.92 8.33 -16.43
CA THR A 99 9.59 9.26 -15.52
C THR A 99 10.44 8.54 -14.47
N SER A 100 10.90 9.28 -13.47
CA SER A 100 11.55 8.76 -12.27
C SER A 100 11.48 9.82 -11.17
N PHE A 101 11.68 9.41 -9.92
CA PHE A 101 11.82 10.34 -8.79
C PHE A 101 12.76 11.52 -9.13
N ASN A 102 13.99 11.22 -9.58
CA ASN A 102 14.99 12.24 -9.92
C ASN A 102 14.54 13.22 -11.02
N LYS A 103 13.82 12.74 -12.04
CA LYS A 103 13.28 13.61 -13.10
C LYS A 103 12.23 14.57 -12.54
N LEU A 104 11.32 14.05 -11.71
CA LEU A 104 10.23 14.82 -11.10
C LEU A 104 10.77 15.83 -10.08
N PHE A 105 11.69 15.39 -9.22
CA PHE A 105 12.29 16.20 -8.16
C PHE A 105 13.09 17.37 -8.75
N ARG A 106 13.97 17.10 -9.74
CA ARG A 106 14.73 18.16 -10.43
C ARG A 106 13.83 19.16 -11.18
N ALA A 107 12.65 18.72 -11.63
CA ALA A 107 11.66 19.59 -12.24
C ALA A 107 10.81 20.36 -11.21
N GLY A 108 11.02 20.15 -9.90
CA GLY A 108 10.27 20.79 -8.83
C GLY A 108 8.82 20.28 -8.67
N LYS A 109 8.47 19.16 -9.30
CA LYS A 109 7.11 18.60 -9.31
C LYS A 109 6.75 17.84 -8.04
N ILE A 110 7.76 17.38 -7.30
CA ILE A 110 7.63 16.64 -6.04
C ILE A 110 8.69 17.16 -5.07
N ASP A 111 8.48 16.98 -3.78
CA ASP A 111 9.44 17.32 -2.72
C ASP A 111 9.62 16.24 -1.65
N LYS A 112 8.71 15.27 -1.57
CA LYS A 112 8.76 14.14 -0.63
C LYS A 112 8.31 12.84 -1.29
N SER A 113 8.69 11.74 -0.67
CA SER A 113 8.34 10.37 -1.02
C SER A 113 7.86 9.61 0.20
N HIS A 114 6.90 8.71 -0.04
CA HIS A 114 6.33 7.85 0.99
C HIS A 114 6.22 6.43 0.47
N ILE A 115 6.32 5.46 1.36
CA ILE A 115 5.98 4.07 1.08
C ILE A 115 4.52 3.85 1.48
N VAL A 116 3.76 3.18 0.61
CA VAL A 116 2.41 2.68 0.88
C VAL A 116 2.51 1.18 1.10
N ASN A 117 2.42 0.74 2.35
CA ASN A 117 2.42 -0.66 2.74
C ASN A 117 0.97 -1.16 2.83
N ILE A 118 0.62 -2.20 2.09
CA ILE A 118 -0.70 -2.84 2.13
C ILE A 118 -0.55 -4.23 2.73
N THR A 119 -1.18 -4.43 3.89
CA THR A 119 -0.98 -5.65 4.69
C THR A 119 -2.31 -6.38 4.85
N VAL A 120 -2.41 -7.59 4.29
CA VAL A 120 -3.64 -8.38 4.20
C VAL A 120 -3.52 -9.64 5.08
N CYS A 121 -4.51 -9.89 5.92
CA CYS A 121 -4.59 -11.14 6.68
C CYS A 121 -4.88 -12.32 5.74
N PRO A 122 -4.01 -13.35 5.68
CA PRO A 122 -4.20 -14.48 4.79
C PRO A 122 -5.46 -15.30 5.12
N GLU A 123 -5.95 -15.24 6.36
CA GLU A 123 -7.08 -16.03 6.84
C GLU A 123 -8.43 -15.36 6.55
N CYS A 124 -8.65 -14.15 7.07
CA CYS A 124 -9.94 -13.45 6.94
C CYS A 124 -10.01 -12.42 5.81
N GLY A 125 -8.87 -12.05 5.20
CA GLY A 125 -8.82 -11.05 4.12
C GLY A 125 -9.02 -9.60 4.58
N THR A 126 -9.13 -9.33 5.88
CA THR A 126 -9.03 -7.96 6.42
C THR A 126 -7.66 -7.38 6.14
N TYR A 127 -7.59 -6.09 5.84
CA TYR A 127 -6.33 -5.42 5.53
C TYR A 127 -6.24 -4.02 6.10
N SER A 128 -5.02 -3.53 6.24
CA SER A 128 -4.68 -2.15 6.59
C SER A 128 -3.74 -1.56 5.55
N ILE A 129 -3.65 -0.24 5.54
CA ILE A 129 -2.68 0.50 4.74
C ILE A 129 -1.86 1.38 5.69
N GLU A 130 -0.54 1.31 5.60
CA GLU A 130 0.39 2.14 6.35
C GLU A 130 1.17 3.04 5.38
N ILE A 131 1.29 4.32 5.74
CA ILE A 131 1.98 5.36 4.97
C ILE A 131 3.16 5.83 5.81
N GLU A 132 4.37 5.58 5.30
CA GLU A 132 5.64 5.87 5.98
C GLU A 132 6.47 6.87 5.17
N ASP A 133 7.07 7.85 5.84
CA ASP A 133 8.00 8.79 5.20
C ASP A 133 9.23 8.00 4.72
N CYS A 134 9.69 8.25 3.50
CA CYS A 134 10.87 7.59 2.95
C CYS A 134 11.79 8.59 2.27
N GLU A 135 13.07 8.58 2.65
CA GLU A 135 14.12 9.27 1.90
C GLU A 135 14.54 8.39 0.70
N VAL A 136 14.32 8.90 -0.52
CA VAL A 136 14.65 8.22 -1.80
C VAL A 136 15.84 8.88 -2.48
#